data_AF-A0A1Y4BEI9-F1
#
_entry.id   AF-A0A1Y4BEI9-F1
#
_cell.length_a   1.000
_cell.length_b   1.000
_cell.length_c   1.000
_cell.angle_alpha   90.00
_cell.angle_beta   90.00
_cell.angle_gamma   90.00
#
_symmetry.space_group_name_H-M   'P 1'
#
loop_
_entity.id
_entity.type
_entity.pdbx_description
1 polymer ?
#
loop_
_entity_poly.entity_id
_entity_poly.type
_entity_poly.pdbx_seq_one_letter_code
_entity_poly.pdbx_strand_id
1 'polypeptide(L)'
;MLSERELKEMMELEDYAHFRAELVEISPQSFDIYELKEILGDMIRSKVAMEDNMRDSFAELSEVEQTQLLDMLGESGYKDRDWWYRMLMDGPRHRTFPTI
;
A
#
# COMPACT_ATOMS: atom_id res chain seq x y z
N MET A 1 -8.19 -12.73 -5.54
CA MET A 1 -8.55 -12.03 -4.29
C MET A 1 -7.91 -12.77 -3.12
N LEU A 2 -7.32 -12.03 -2.17
CA LEU A 2 -6.79 -12.59 -0.92
C LEU A 2 -7.94 -13.04 -0.03
N SER A 3 -7.75 -14.13 0.71
CA SER A 3 -8.66 -14.54 1.78
C SER A 3 -8.59 -13.59 2.97
N GLU A 4 -9.62 -13.57 3.84
CA GLU A 4 -9.62 -12.78 5.08
C GLU A 4 -8.38 -13.05 5.95
N ARG A 5 -7.91 -14.31 5.96
CA ARG A 5 -6.69 -14.70 6.68
C ARG A 5 -5.46 -14.06 6.06
N GLU A 6 -5.30 -14.12 4.74
CA GLU A 6 -4.16 -13.53 4.04
C GLU A 6 -4.17 -12.00 4.16
N LEU A 7 -5.35 -11.37 4.12
CA LEU A 7 -5.49 -9.93 4.35
C LEU A 7 -5.04 -9.55 5.76
N LYS A 8 -5.46 -10.31 6.78
CA LYS A 8 -5.06 -10.08 8.16
C LYS A 8 -3.56 -10.26 8.37
N GLU A 9 -2.97 -11.32 7.80
CA GLU A 9 -1.52 -11.55 7.84
C GLU A 9 -0.75 -10.38 7.19
N MET A 10 -1.26 -9.81 6.08
CA MET A 10 -0.64 -8.62 5.47
C MET A 10 -0.74 -7.37 6.36
N MET A 11 -1.88 -7.14 7.00
CA MET A 11 -2.04 -6.02 7.94
C MET A 11 -1.11 -6.15 9.14
N GLU A 12 -0.98 -7.34 9.72
CA GLU A 12 -0.07 -7.60 10.85
C GLU A 12 1.41 -7.39 10.43
N LEU A 13 1.77 -7.74 9.19
CA LEU A 13 3.11 -7.46 8.64
C LEU A 13 3.35 -5.97 8.39
N GLU A 14 2.35 -5.24 7.92
CA GLU A 14 2.42 -3.77 7.77
C GLU A 14 2.64 -3.10 9.13
N ASP A 15 1.81 -3.43 10.12
CA ASP A 15 1.90 -2.89 11.48
C ASP A 15 3.27 -3.18 12.10
N TYR A 16 3.78 -4.40 11.91
CA TYR A 16 5.11 -4.77 12.40
C TYR A 16 6.23 -3.99 11.70
N ALA A 17 6.15 -3.81 10.38
CA ALA A 17 7.12 -3.02 9.63
C ALA A 17 7.13 -1.55 10.06
N HIS A 18 5.95 -0.95 10.28
CA HIS A 18 5.80 0.40 10.81
C HIS A 18 6.35 0.53 12.23
N PHE A 19 6.05 -0.43 13.11
CA PHE A 19 6.61 -0.45 14.47
C PHE A 19 8.14 -0.48 14.46
N ARG A 20 8.76 -1.31 13.60
CA ARG A 20 10.23 -1.32 13.46
C ARG A 20 10.77 0.02 12.95
N ALA A 21 10.06 0.69 12.04
CA ALA A 21 10.44 2.01 11.55
C ALA A 21 10.39 3.07 12.66
N GLU A 22 9.37 3.06 13.52
CA GLU A 22 9.28 3.94 14.69
C GLU A 22 10.45 3.72 15.66
N LEU A 23 10.85 2.46 15.89
CA LEU A 23 12.02 2.15 16.72
C LEU A 23 13.32 2.72 16.13
N VAL A 24 13.47 2.70 14.81
CA VAL A 24 14.61 3.33 14.11
C VAL A 24 14.61 4.85 14.32
N GLU A 25 13.46 5.51 14.30
CA GLU A 25 13.38 6.96 14.57
C GLU A 25 13.80 7.31 15.99
N ILE A 26 13.46 6.46 16.96
CA ILE A 26 13.78 6.67 18.39
C ILE A 26 15.26 6.38 18.68
N SER A 27 15.81 5.33 18.09
CA SER A 27 17.18 4.88 18.38
C SER A 27 17.87 4.34 17.12
N PRO A 28 18.25 5.21 16.18
CA PRO A 28 18.82 4.79 14.90
C PRO A 28 20.18 4.10 15.05
N GLN A 29 20.90 4.35 16.15
CA GLN A 29 22.19 3.70 16.43
C GLN A 29 22.04 2.24 16.89
N SER A 30 20.82 1.79 17.20
CA SER A 30 20.53 0.42 17.60
C SER A 30 20.40 -0.54 16.43
N PHE A 31 20.41 -0.05 15.19
CA PHE A 31 20.21 -0.84 13.99
C PHE A 31 21.41 -0.70 13.06
N ASP A 32 21.86 -1.82 12.50
CA ASP A 32 22.88 -1.79 11.46
C ASP A 32 22.31 -1.52 10.07
N ILE A 33 23.18 -1.30 9.08
CA ILE A 33 22.77 -0.96 7.71
C ILE A 33 21.96 -2.09 7.03
N TYR A 34 22.15 -3.35 7.42
CA TYR A 34 21.41 -4.48 6.87
C TYR A 34 20.02 -4.56 7.49
N GLU A 35 19.89 -4.33 8.80
CA GLU A 35 18.60 -4.26 9.49
C GLU A 35 17.76 -3.08 8.96
N LEU A 36 18.37 -1.91 8.77
CA LEU A 36 17.70 -0.76 8.17
C LEU A 36 17.20 -1.07 6.74
N LYS A 37 18.01 -1.78 5.94
CA LYS A 37 17.62 -2.20 4.60
C LYS A 37 16.45 -3.20 4.64
N GLU A 38 16.45 -4.11 5.58
CA GLU A 38 15.36 -5.07 5.77
C GLU A 38 14.07 -4.36 6.16
N ILE A 39 14.13 -3.44 7.12
CA ILE A 39 12.98 -2.63 7.55
C ILE A 39 12.36 -1.89 6.37
N LEU A 40 13.18 -1.18 5.58
CA LEU A 40 12.70 -0.49 4.38
C LEU A 40 12.13 -1.46 3.34
N GLY A 41 12.78 -2.61 3.15
CA GLY A 41 12.32 -3.64 2.23
C GLY A 41 10.94 -4.19 2.60
N ASP A 42 10.70 -4.42 3.88
CA ASP A 42 9.43 -4.95 4.37
C ASP A 42 8.31 -3.92 4.29
N MET A 43 8.60 -2.64 4.60
CA MET A 43 7.63 -1.55 4.38
C MET A 43 7.23 -1.43 2.91
N ILE A 44 8.20 -1.50 1.99
CA ILE A 44 7.96 -1.45 0.55
C ILE A 44 7.08 -2.63 0.11
N ARG A 45 7.44 -3.86 0.51
CA ARG A 45 6.71 -5.08 0.11
C ARG A 45 5.28 -5.09 0.65
N SER A 46 5.11 -4.74 1.92
CA SER A 46 3.80 -4.68 2.56
C SER A 46 2.90 -3.68 1.84
N LYS A 47 3.38 -2.45 1.63
CA LYS A 47 2.61 -1.41 0.92
C LYS A 47 2.29 -1.79 -0.52
N VAL A 48 3.24 -2.39 -1.25
CA VAL A 48 3.00 -2.91 -2.61
C VAL A 48 1.90 -3.97 -2.60
N ALA A 49 1.95 -4.93 -1.69
CA ALA A 49 0.98 -6.02 -1.64
C ALA A 49 -0.45 -5.50 -1.35
N MET A 50 -0.58 -4.46 -0.53
CA MET A 50 -1.84 -3.79 -0.29
C MET A 50 -2.34 -3.01 -1.51
N GLU A 51 -1.47 -2.21 -2.16
CA GLU A 51 -1.85 -1.49 -3.37
C GLU A 51 -2.29 -2.45 -4.49
N ASP A 52 -1.58 -3.56 -4.66
CA ASP A 52 -1.93 -4.61 -5.62
C ASP A 52 -3.29 -5.23 -5.31
N ASN A 53 -3.59 -5.52 -4.03
CA ASN A 53 -4.91 -6.02 -3.63
C ASN A 53 -6.03 -4.99 -3.85
N MET A 54 -5.75 -3.71 -3.64
CA MET A 54 -6.70 -2.62 -3.94
C MET A 54 -6.97 -2.53 -5.44
N ARG A 55 -5.93 -2.64 -6.28
CA ARG A 55 -6.06 -2.68 -7.75
C ARG A 55 -6.85 -3.90 -8.21
N ASP A 56 -6.61 -5.06 -7.60
CA ASP A 56 -7.36 -6.27 -7.89
C ASP A 56 -8.84 -6.11 -7.59
N SER A 57 -9.17 -5.61 -6.40
CA SER A 57 -10.54 -5.36 -5.98
C SER A 57 -11.22 -4.30 -6.86
N PHE A 58 -10.49 -3.24 -7.24
CA PHE A 58 -11.00 -2.19 -8.12
C PHE A 58 -11.30 -2.71 -9.54
N ALA A 59 -10.46 -3.60 -10.06
CA ALA A 59 -10.63 -4.18 -11.39
C ALA A 59 -11.85 -5.12 -11.51
N GLU A 60 -12.44 -5.57 -10.39
CA GLU A 60 -13.66 -6.38 -10.38
C GLU A 60 -14.94 -5.53 -10.45
N LEU A 61 -14.85 -4.22 -10.19
CA LEU A 61 -15.96 -3.29 -10.28
C LEU A 61 -16.35 -3.00 -11.74
N SER A 62 -17.62 -2.67 -11.98
CA SER A 62 -18.06 -2.15 -13.27
C SER A 62 -17.51 -0.74 -13.54
N GLU A 63 -17.47 -0.31 -14.81
CA GLU A 63 -16.98 1.04 -15.18
C GLU A 63 -17.72 2.17 -14.43
N VAL A 64 -19.02 1.97 -14.15
CA VAL A 64 -19.85 2.93 -13.39
C VAL A 64 -19.39 2.98 -11.93
N GLU A 65 -19.22 1.82 -11.29
CA GLU A 65 -18.75 1.71 -9.90
C GLU A 65 -17.32 2.23 -9.74
N GLN A 66 -16.43 1.94 -10.70
CA GLN A 66 -15.07 2.47 -10.73
C GLN A 66 -15.05 4.00 -10.79
N THR A 67 -15.87 4.59 -11.66
CA THR A 67 -15.98 6.05 -11.78
C THR A 67 -16.51 6.67 -10.49
N GLN A 68 -17.57 6.10 -9.93
CA GLN A 68 -18.17 6.58 -8.69
C GLN A 68 -17.18 6.50 -7.51
N LEU A 69 -16.44 5.41 -7.39
CA LEU A 69 -15.44 5.25 -6.34
C LEU A 69 -14.29 6.26 -6.50
N LEU A 70 -13.81 6.53 -7.72
CA LEU A 70 -12.79 7.55 -7.97
C LEU A 70 -13.27 8.95 -7.60
N ASP A 71 -14.52 9.28 -7.89
CA ASP A 71 -15.11 10.58 -7.53
C ASP A 71 -15.20 10.73 -6.00
N MET A 72 -15.71 9.71 -5.30
CA MET A 72 -15.78 9.69 -3.83
C MET A 72 -14.40 9.80 -3.18
N LEU A 73 -13.39 9.11 -3.72
CA LEU A 73 -12.01 9.17 -3.24
C LEU A 73 -11.40 10.57 -3.46
N GLY A 74 -11.70 11.21 -4.59
CA GLY A 74 -11.27 12.59 -4.88
C GLY A 74 -11.95 13.62 -3.96
N GLU A 75 -13.22 13.42 -3.62
CA GLU A 75 -13.97 14.27 -2.69
C GLU A 75 -13.51 14.13 -1.22
N SER A 76 -12.89 13.00 -0.85
CA SER A 76 -12.38 12.77 0.51
C SER A 76 -11.30 13.77 0.97
N GLY A 77 -10.63 14.43 0.02
CA GLY A 77 -9.59 15.43 0.29
C GLY A 77 -8.23 14.87 0.74
N TYR A 78 -8.08 13.55 0.89
CA TYR A 78 -6.78 12.94 1.22
C TYR A 78 -5.78 13.05 0.05
N LYS A 79 -6.27 12.74 -1.16
CA LYS A 79 -5.56 12.88 -2.43
C LYS A 79 -6.56 13.30 -3.50
N ASP A 80 -6.08 13.94 -4.57
CA ASP A 80 -6.91 14.29 -5.71
C ASP A 80 -7.31 13.04 -6.52
N ARG A 81 -8.36 13.20 -7.34
CA ARG A 81 -8.90 12.16 -8.21
C ARG A 81 -7.85 11.60 -9.17
N ASP A 82 -6.95 12.44 -9.67
CA ASP A 82 -5.91 12.06 -10.64
C ASP A 82 -4.83 11.18 -9.99
N TRP A 83 -4.53 11.40 -8.72
CA TRP A 83 -3.66 10.53 -7.93
C TRP A 83 -4.33 9.17 -7.73
N TRP A 84 -5.61 9.12 -7.35
CA TRP A 84 -6.34 7.86 -7.22
C TRP A 84 -6.46 7.10 -8.53
N TYR A 85 -6.67 7.81 -9.65
CA TYR A 85 -6.65 7.21 -10.97
C TYR A 85 -5.30 6.57 -11.28
N ARG A 86 -4.18 7.26 -10.97
CA ARG A 86 -2.83 6.70 -11.15
C ARG A 86 -2.55 5.50 -10.23
N MET A 87 -3.12 5.52 -9.03
CA MET A 87 -2.98 4.49 -8.01
C MET A 87 -3.83 3.25 -8.30
N LEU A 88 -4.99 3.39 -8.96
CA LEU A 88 -5.90 2.25 -9.18
C LEU A 88 -5.87 1.72 -10.63
N MET A 89 -5.67 2.61 -11.61
CA MET A 89 -5.82 2.28 -13.04
C MET A 89 -4.54 2.39 -13.85
N ASP A 90 -3.69 3.38 -13.58
CA ASP A 90 -2.49 3.60 -14.40
C ASP A 90 -1.36 2.60 -14.08
N GLY A 91 -0.53 2.30 -15.08
CA GLY A 91 0.63 1.43 -14.98
C GLY A 91 0.33 -0.07 -14.81
N PRO A 92 1.34 -0.87 -14.43
CA PRO A 92 1.19 -2.31 -14.20
C PRO A 92 0.24 -2.58 -13.03
N ARG A 93 -0.57 -3.65 -13.16
CA ARG A 93 -1.48 -4.14 -12.12
C ARG A 93 -0.74 -4.55 -10.83
N HIS A 94 0.47 -5.09 -10.97
CA HIS A 94 1.37 -5.42 -9.88
C HIS A 94 2.68 -4.65 -10.03
N ARG A 95 3.05 -3.87 -9.01
CA ARG A 95 4.25 -3.02 -9.06
C ARG A 95 5.35 -3.58 -8.17
N THR A 96 6.60 -3.19 -8.43
CA THR A 96 7.72 -3.51 -7.53
C THR A 96 7.98 -2.44 -6.47
N PHE A 97 7.35 -1.26 -6.63
CA PHE A 97 7.43 -0.13 -5.72
C PHE A 97 6.05 0.52 -5.54
N PRO A 98 5.76 1.11 -4.36
CA PRO A 98 4.51 1.81 -4.09
C PRO A 98 4.28 2.99 -5.04
N THR A 99 3.01 3.35 -5.21
CA THR A 99 2.62 4.55 -5.96
C THR A 99 3.04 5.81 -5.19
N ILE A 100 3.70 6.74 -5.89
CA ILE A 100 4.23 8.01 -5.34
C ILE A 100 3.25 9.15 -5.62
#